data_AF-A0A831TIZ6-F1
#
_entry.id   AF-A0A831TIZ6-F1
#
_cell.length_a   1.000
_cell.length_b   1.000
_cell.length_c   1.000
_cell.angle_alpha   90.00
_cell.angle_beta   90.00
_cell.angle_gamma   90.00
#
_symmetry.space_group_name_H-M   'P 1'
#
loop_
_entity.id
_entity.type
_entity.pdbx_description
1 polymer ?
#
loop_
_entity_poly.entity_id
_entity_poly.type
_entity_poly.pdbx_seq_one_letter_code
_entity_poly.pdbx_strand_id
1 'polypeptide(L)' 'MEFNAYGIGLIPVIVIFVEVLKQVLNVPKRILPLINIFLGQIAAFVYVAPGEPKQAVLIGLVMAFSAMGLWSGAKSTVGK' A
#
# COMPACT_ATOMS: atom_id res chain seq x y z
N MET A 1 -17.61 10.58 -5.07
CA MET A 1 -16.55 9.87 -4.32
C MET A 1 -15.93 10.91 -3.41
N GLU A 2 -16.37 10.99 -2.16
CA GLU A 2 -15.74 11.91 -1.21
C GLU A 2 -14.28 11.47 -1.06
N PHE A 3 -13.35 12.33 -1.47
CA PHE A 3 -11.93 12.08 -1.30
C PHE A 3 -11.61 12.12 0.19
N ASN A 4 -11.71 10.97 0.83
CA ASN A 4 -11.39 10.84 2.23
C ASN A 4 -9.86 10.98 2.35
N ALA A 5 -9.39 12.10 2.92
CA ALA A 5 -7.96 12.43 3.04
C ALA A 5 -7.11 11.27 3.62
N TYR A 6 -7.76 10.41 4.39
CA TYR A 6 -7.21 9.17 4.94
C TYR A 6 -6.74 8.19 3.85
N GLY A 7 -7.46 8.03 2.73
CA GLY A 7 -7.08 7.10 1.65
C GLY A 7 -5.77 7.51 0.97
N ILE A 8 -5.55 8.81 0.75
CA ILE A 8 -4.30 9.33 0.16
C ILE A 8 -3.14 9.17 1.15
N GLY A 9 -3.37 9.51 2.42
CA GLY A 9 -2.34 9.43 3.47
C GLY A 9 -1.85 8.01 3.77
N LEU A 10 -2.69 7.00 3.56
CA LEU A 10 -2.33 5.59 3.81
C LEU A 10 -1.33 5.02 2.80
N ILE A 11 -1.29 5.53 1.56
CA ILE A 11 -0.36 5.04 0.52
C ILE A 11 1.11 5.17 0.95
N PRO A 12 1.63 6.36 1.36
CA PRO A 12 3.02 6.47 1.82
C PRO A 12 3.28 5.67 3.11
N VAL A 13 2.28 5.51 3.99
CA VAL A 13 2.40 4.66 5.19
C VAL A 13 2.65 3.20 4.79
N ILE A 14 1.91 2.69 3.79
CA ILE A 14 2.10 1.34 3.26
C ILE A 14 3.52 1.20 2.67
N VAL A 15 4.01 2.20 1.91
CA VAL A 15 5.37 2.19 1.36
C VAL A 15 6.43 2.06 2.46
N ILE A 16 6.32 2.88 3.51
CA ILE A 16 7.26 2.86 4.63
C ILE A 16 7.24 1.49 5.32
N PHE A 17 6.06 0.94 5.59
CA PHE A 17 5.93 -0.38 6.22
C PHE A 17 6.58 -1.50 5.39
N VAL A 18 6.29 -1.55 4.08
CA VAL A 18 6.86 -2.56 3.18
C VAL A 18 8.37 -2.44 3.11
N GLU A 19 8.89 -1.21 3.10
CA GLU A 19 10.33 -0.96 3.05
C GLU A 19 11.03 -1.36 4.35
N VAL A 20 10.44 -1.06 5.51
CA VAL A 20 10.93 -1.53 6.81
C VAL A 20 10.95 -3.05 6.87
N LEU A 21 9.88 -3.73 6.44
CA LEU A 21 9.83 -5.19 6.41
C LEU A 21 10.93 -5.77 5.50
N LYS A 22 11.11 -5.18 4.31
CA LYS A 22 12.16 -5.59 3.37
C LYS A 22 13.56 -5.45 3.99
N GLN A 23 13.83 -4.33 4.67
CA GLN A 23 15.15 -4.03 5.23
C GLN A 23 15.43 -4.79 6.54
N VAL A 24 14.46 -4.90 7.44
CA VAL A 24 14.63 -5.50 8.78
C VAL A 24 14.54 -7.01 8.74
N LEU A 25 13.57 -7.56 8.01
CA LEU A 25 13.31 -9.01 7.97
C LEU A 25 13.96 -9.70 6.76
N ASN A 26 14.68 -8.95 5.92
CA ASN A 26 15.31 -9.42 4.68
C ASN A 26 14.35 -10.25 3.79
N VAL A 27 13.08 -9.79 3.71
CA VAL A 27 12.03 -10.54 3.02
C VAL A 27 12.36 -10.66 1.53
N PRO A 28 12.21 -11.86 0.93
CA PRO A 28 12.40 -12.05 -0.50
C PRO A 28 11.54 -11.10 -1.32
N LYS A 29 12.15 -10.49 -2.36
CA LYS A 29 11.47 -9.53 -3.26
C LYS A 29 10.18 -10.08 -3.89
N ARG A 30 10.06 -11.40 -4.04
CA ARG A 30 8.88 -12.10 -4.59
C ARG A 30 7.64 -12.01 -3.68
N ILE A 31 7.83 -11.77 -2.38
CA ILE A 31 6.75 -11.74 -1.38
C ILE A 31 6.27 -10.31 -1.12
N LEU A 32 7.09 -9.30 -1.41
CA LEU A 32 6.75 -7.89 -1.21
C LEU A 32 5.43 -7.46 -1.87
N PRO A 33 5.09 -7.89 -3.12
CA PRO A 33 3.80 -7.55 -3.71
C PRO A 33 2.60 -8.07 -2.91
N LEU A 34 2.71 -9.28 -2.36
CA LEU A 34 1.66 -9.89 -1.52
C LEU A 34 1.48 -9.13 -0.22
N ILE A 35 2.59 -8.72 0.42
CA ILE A 35 2.57 -7.89 1.63
C ILE A 35 1.90 -6.55 1.33
N ASN A 36 2.19 -5.95 0.17
CA ASN A 36 1.61 -4.68 -0.23
C ASN A 36 0.09 -4.77 -0.40
N ILE A 37 -0.39 -5.82 -1.08
CA ILE A 37 -1.82 -6.10 -1.24
C ILE A 37 -2.49 -6.34 0.11
N PHE A 38 -1.86 -7.14 0.98
CA PHE A 38 -2.38 -7.43 2.32
C PHE A 38 -2.52 -6.15 3.17
N LEU A 39 -1.49 -5.31 3.19
CA LEU A 39 -1.51 -4.04 3.92
C LEU A 39 -2.52 -3.05 3.34
N GLY A 40 -2.59 -2.90 2.01
CA GLY A 40 -3.59 -2.08 1.35
C GLY A 40 -5.01 -2.55 1.66
N GLN A 41 -5.22 -3.86 1.72
CA GLN A 41 -6.52 -4.43 2.03
C GLN A 41 -6.95 -4.18 3.47
N ILE A 42 -6.06 -4.42 4.44
CA ILE A 42 -6.31 -4.10 5.84
C ILE A 42 -6.61 -2.61 6.00
N ALA A 43 -5.80 -1.75 5.39
CA ALA A 43 -5.97 -0.31 5.47
C ALA A 43 -7.35 0.12 4.93
N ALA A 44 -7.80 -0.45 3.81
CA ALA A 44 -9.10 -0.14 3.24
C ALA A 44 -10.27 -0.62 4.11
N PHE A 45 -10.19 -1.85 4.65
CA PHE A 45 -11.25 -2.42 5.48
C PHE A 45 -11.39 -1.74 6.84
N VAL A 46 -10.28 -1.28 7.42
CA VAL A 46 -10.28 -0.68 8.76
C VAL A 46 -10.53 0.83 8.69
N TYR A 47 -9.95 1.54 7.72
CA TYR A 47 -9.88 3.00 7.74
C TYR A 47 -10.61 3.72 6.60
N VAL A 48 -10.88 3.06 5.46
CA VAL A 48 -11.42 3.78 4.28
C VAL A 48 -12.88 3.45 4.01
N ALA A 49 -13.24 2.17 3.95
CA ALA A 49 -14.60 1.72 3.67
C ALA A 49 -15.04 0.62 4.65
N PRO A 50 -15.08 0.92 5.97
CA PRO A 50 -15.57 -0.04 6.95
C PRO A 50 -17.05 -0.34 6.68
N GLY A 51 -17.42 -1.62 6.68
CA GLY A 51 -18.80 -2.07 6.42
C GLY A 51 -19.17 -2.25 4.94
N GLU A 52 -18.32 -1.82 4.00
CA GLU A 52 -18.54 -1.97 2.57
C GLU A 52 -17.46 -2.85 1.91
N PRO A 53 -17.55 -4.19 2.04
CA PRO A 53 -16.46 -5.09 1.65
C PRO A 53 -16.08 -4.99 0.16
N LYS A 54 -17.05 -4.78 -0.72
CA LYS A 54 -16.81 -4.65 -2.16
C LYS A 54 -15.97 -3.39 -2.47
N GLN A 55 -16.31 -2.27 -1.84
CA GLN A 55 -15.59 -1.02 -2.01
C GLN A 55 -14.21 -1.07 -1.35
N ALA A 56 -14.12 -1.66 -0.16
CA ALA A 56 -12.86 -1.86 0.55
C ALA A 56 -11.86 -2.69 -0.27
N VAL A 57 -12.31 -3.74 -0.95
CA VAL A 57 -11.43 -4.53 -1.83
C VAL A 57 -10.86 -3.69 -2.95
N LEU A 58 -11.71 -2.96 -3.65
CA LEU A 58 -11.29 -2.16 -4.79
C LEU A 58 -10.34 -1.03 -4.37
N ILE A 59 -10.66 -0.31 -3.29
CA ILE A 59 -9.82 0.77 -2.78
C ILE A 59 -8.51 0.21 -2.22
N GLY A 60 -8.54 -0.93 -1.54
CA GLY A 60 -7.33 -1.58 -1.00
C GLY A 60 -6.35 -1.97 -2.09
N LEU A 61 -6.83 -2.53 -3.19
CA LEU A 61 -6.01 -2.82 -4.36
C LEU A 61 -5.43 -1.54 -4.98
N VAL A 62 -6.24 -0.50 -5.14
CA VAL A 62 -5.77 0.79 -5.67
C VAL A 62 -4.65 1.37 -4.79
N MET A 63 -4.81 1.36 -3.46
CA MET A 63 -3.77 1.82 -2.54
C MET A 63 -2.50 0.95 -2.61
N ALA A 64 -2.65 -0.38 -2.65
CA ALA A 64 -1.51 -1.29 -2.74
C ALA A 64 -0.70 -1.11 -4.04
N PHE A 65 -1.38 -1.01 -5.19
CA PHE A 65 -0.74 -0.76 -6.48
C PHE A 65 -0.10 0.63 -6.55
N SER A 66 -0.76 1.64 -5.97
CA SER A 66 -0.21 3.00 -5.88
C SER A 66 1.07 3.03 -5.03
N ALA A 67 1.09 2.30 -3.91
CA ALA A 67 2.27 2.19 -3.05
C ALA A 67 3.44 1.48 -3.78
N MET A 68 3.17 0.40 -4.51
CA MET A 68 4.19 -0.27 -5.35
C MET A 68 4.77 0.68 -6.42
N GLY A 69 3.89 1.39 -7.12
CA GLY A 69 4.27 2.37 -8.13
C GLY A 69 5.09 3.51 -7.56
N LEU A 70 4.67 4.05 -6.40
CA LEU A 70 5.35 5.13 -5.69
C LEU A 70 6.79 4.73 -5.32
N TRP A 71 6.96 3.53 -4.74
CA TRP A 71 8.30 3.04 -4.38
C TRP A 71 9.17 2.76 -5.61
N SER A 72 8.60 2.15 -6.65
CA SER A 72 9.34 1.86 -7.89
C SER A 72 9.78 3.16 -8.58
N GLY A 73 8.88 4.14 -8.72
CA GLY A 73 9.17 5.43 -9.35
C GLY A 73 10.19 6.25 -8.57
N ALA A 74 10.10 6.26 -7.23
CA ALA A 74 11.08 6.94 -6.39
C ALA A 74 12.50 6.39 -6.61
N LYS A 75 12.68 5.06 -6.62
CA LYS A 75 13.99 4.44 -6.88
C LYS A 75 14.53 4.78 -8.27
N SER A 76 13.69 4.64 -9.30
CA SER A 76 14.06 4.96 -10.68
C SER A 76 14.50 6.42 -10.87
N THR A 77 13.89 7.35 -10.13
CA THR A 77 14.20 8.79 -10.23
C THR A 77 15.45 9.17 -9.42
N VAL A 78 15.62 8.58 -8.23
CA VAL A 78 16.76 8.88 -7.34
C VAL A 78 18.07 8.26 -7.84
N GLY A 79 18.02 7.39 -8.87
CA GLY A 79 19.23 6.82 -9.49
C GLY A 79 19.91 5.76 -8.63
N LYS A 80 19.14 5.03 -7.82
CA LYS A 80 19.59 3.83 -7.09
C LYS A 80 18.97 2.56 -7.64
#